data_AF-A0A2N5XYT1-F1
#
_entry.id   AF-A0A2N5XYT1-F1
#
_cell.length_a   1.000
_cell.length_b   1.000
_cell.length_c   1.000
_cell.angle_alpha   90.00
_cell.angle_beta   90.00
_cell.angle_gamma   90.00
#
_symmetry.space_group_name_H-M   'P 1'
#
loop_
_entity.id
_entity.type
_entity.pdbx_description
1 polymer ?
#
loop_
_entity_poly.entity_id
_entity_poly.type
_entity_poly.pdbx_seq_one_letter_code
_entity_poly.pdbx_strand_id
1 'polypeptide(L)'
;MLTALQERFVAVFTADPTVTATDAYVAAKGPKKLPERAVAQNAACQLLRHPKVAEAVKRERARFFIDQRQVRDEVFHDLRAIIHAPHTKAKDKLRAAELLCKLFGLLD
;
A
#
# COMPACT_ATOMS: atom_id res chain seq x y z
N MET A 1 13.77 15.07 -12.15
CA MET A 1 13.46 13.84 -12.89
C MET A 1 14.19 12.67 -12.24
N LEU A 2 13.48 11.56 -12.02
CA LEU A 2 14.05 10.29 -11.54
C LEU A 2 14.59 9.51 -12.75
N THR A 3 15.50 8.56 -12.52
CA THR A 3 15.90 7.60 -13.55
C THR A 3 14.89 6.45 -13.65
N ALA A 4 14.84 5.75 -14.78
CA ALA A 4 13.95 4.59 -14.94
C ALA A 4 14.17 3.48 -13.89
N LEU A 5 15.37 3.38 -13.31
CA LEU A 5 15.64 2.47 -12.19
C LEU A 5 15.02 2.99 -10.89
N GLN A 6 15.16 4.29 -10.62
CA GLN A 6 14.60 4.93 -9.43
C GLN A 6 13.07 4.87 -9.44
N GLU A 7 12.43 5.11 -10.58
CA GLU A 7 10.97 5.03 -10.73
C GLU A 7 10.45 3.62 -10.42
N ARG A 8 11.08 2.60 -11.02
CA ARG A 8 10.74 1.20 -10.75
C ARG A 8 10.99 0.80 -9.30
N PHE A 9 12.10 1.27 -8.71
CA PHE A 9 12.41 1.02 -7.31
C PHE A 9 11.33 1.61 -6.39
N VAL A 10 10.96 2.87 -6.59
CA VAL A 10 9.91 3.53 -5.79
C VAL A 10 8.60 2.76 -5.92
N ALA A 11 8.16 2.45 -7.14
CA ALA A 11 6.90 1.75 -7.38
C ALA A 11 6.83 0.39 -6.65
N VAL A 12 7.89 -0.44 -6.74
CA VAL A 12 7.92 -1.74 -6.05
C VAL A 12 7.99 -1.56 -4.53
N PHE A 13 8.82 -0.63 -4.05
CA PHE A 13 9.03 -0.43 -2.62
C PHE A 13 7.83 0.19 -1.91
N THR A 14 6.96 0.90 -2.62
CA THR A 14 5.74 1.50 -2.03
C THR A 14 4.47 0.68 -2.28
N ALA A 15 4.50 -0.29 -3.19
CA ALA A 15 3.34 -1.16 -3.46
C ALA A 15 3.01 -2.12 -2.30
N ASP A 16 4.02 -2.59 -1.58
CA ASP A 16 3.86 -3.55 -0.49
C ASP A 16 4.77 -3.17 0.70
N PRO A 17 4.20 -2.88 1.89
CA PRO A 17 4.98 -2.51 3.07
C PRO A 17 5.87 -3.62 3.62
N THR A 18 5.67 -4.88 3.23
CA THR A 18 6.48 -6.02 3.64
C THR A 18 7.74 -6.20 2.78
N VAL A 19 7.80 -5.58 1.60
CA VAL A 19 8.94 -5.68 0.69
C VAL A 19 10.12 -4.88 1.23
N THR A 20 11.27 -5.55 1.37
CA THR A 20 12.50 -4.87 1.78
C THR A 20 13.06 -4.01 0.65
N ALA A 21 13.82 -2.97 1.00
CA ALA A 21 14.48 -2.12 0.00
C ALA A 21 15.41 -2.93 -0.91
N THR A 22 16.07 -3.96 -0.37
CA THR A 22 16.94 -4.85 -1.14
C THR A 22 16.14 -5.61 -2.20
N ASP A 23 14.98 -6.17 -1.83
CA ASP A 23 14.13 -6.93 -2.75
C ASP A 23 13.52 -6.01 -3.82
N ALA A 24 13.10 -4.80 -3.43
CA ALA A 24 12.62 -3.78 -4.37
C ALA A 24 13.70 -3.38 -5.38
N TYR A 25 14.95 -3.26 -4.96
CA TYR A 25 16.07 -2.97 -5.86
C TYR A 25 16.34 -4.12 -6.83
N VAL A 26 16.33 -5.36 -6.33
CA VAL A 26 16.50 -6.56 -7.17
C VAL A 26 15.39 -6.63 -8.23
N ALA A 27 14.14 -6.43 -7.83
CA ALA A 27 13.00 -6.40 -8.75
C ALA A 27 13.11 -5.26 -9.78
N ALA A 28 13.51 -4.06 -9.35
CA ALA A 28 13.63 -2.88 -10.22
C ALA A 28 14.74 -3.01 -11.28
N LYS A 29 15.83 -3.74 -10.98
CA LYS A 29 16.92 -4.00 -11.93
C LYS A 29 16.52 -4.95 -13.07
N GLY A 30 15.53 -5.81 -12.85
CA GLY A 30 15.07 -6.79 -13.83
C GLY A 30 16.06 -7.96 -14.05
N PRO A 31 15.76 -8.87 -15.00
CA PRO A 31 16.36 -10.21 -15.07
C PRO A 31 17.80 -10.28 -15.59
N LYS A 32 18.44 -9.15 -15.94
CA LYS A 32 19.70 -9.17 -16.72
C LYS A 32 20.97 -9.51 -15.92
N LYS A 33 20.87 -9.71 -14.61
CA LYS A 33 21.79 -10.43 -13.69
C LYS A 33 21.40 -10.02 -12.28
N LEU A 34 21.04 -11.00 -11.46
CA LEU A 34 20.79 -10.76 -10.03
C LEU A 34 22.13 -10.34 -9.39
N PRO A 35 22.22 -9.13 -8.82
CA PRO A 35 23.41 -8.73 -8.08
C PRO A 35 23.58 -9.62 -6.85
N GLU A 36 24.83 -9.82 -6.41
CA GLU A 36 25.08 -10.38 -5.07
C GLU A 36 24.29 -9.58 -4.02
N ARG A 37 23.69 -10.28 -3.05
CA ARG A 37 22.74 -9.68 -2.10
C ARG A 37 23.35 -8.49 -1.33
N ALA A 38 24.63 -8.55 -0.99
CA ALA A 38 25.35 -7.46 -0.34
C ALA A 38 25.46 -6.19 -1.23
N VAL A 39 25.68 -6.37 -2.53
CA VAL A 39 25.71 -5.27 -3.52
C VAL A 39 24.31 -4.68 -3.68
N ALA A 40 23.28 -5.53 -3.73
CA ALA A 40 21.89 -5.09 -3.79
C ALA A 40 21.50 -4.25 -2.58
N GLN A 41 21.91 -4.67 -1.38
CA GLN A 41 21.61 -3.97 -0.13
C GLN A 41 22.28 -2.59 -0.05
N ASN A 42 23.55 -2.49 -0.43
CA ASN A 42 24.26 -1.21 -0.50
C ASN A 42 23.62 -0.26 -1.52
N ALA A 43 23.29 -0.76 -2.71
CA ALA A 43 22.66 0.04 -3.75
C ALA A 43 21.24 0.51 -3.34
N ALA A 44 20.45 -0.36 -2.73
CA ALA A 44 19.14 -0.01 -2.18
C ALA A 44 19.25 1.09 -1.10
N CYS A 45 20.24 0.98 -0.20
CA CYS A 45 20.48 1.99 0.82
C CYS A 45 20.85 3.35 0.19
N GLN A 46 21.71 3.36 -0.83
CA GLN A 46 22.06 4.58 -1.55
C GLN A 46 20.85 5.20 -2.25
N LEU A 47 19.99 4.39 -2.86
CA LEU A 47 18.75 4.87 -3.47
C LEU A 47 17.83 5.53 -2.45
N LEU A 48 17.62 4.92 -1.28
CA LEU A 48 16.79 5.50 -0.23
C LEU A 48 17.35 6.82 0.32
N ARG A 49 18.68 6.97 0.36
CA ARG A 49 19.33 8.22 0.78
C ARG A 49 19.28 9.31 -0.27
N HIS A 50 18.95 8.99 -1.52
CA HIS A 50 18.87 9.98 -2.58
C HIS A 50 17.63 10.87 -2.37
N PRO A 51 17.77 12.20 -2.29
CA PRO A 51 16.70 13.10 -1.84
C PRO A 51 15.45 13.03 -2.72
N LYS A 52 15.62 12.91 -4.05
CA LYS A 52 14.48 12.78 -4.97
C LYS A 52 13.72 11.45 -4.80
N VAL A 53 14.41 10.38 -4.42
CA VAL A 53 13.80 9.06 -4.19
C VAL A 53 13.07 9.05 -2.86
N ALA A 54 13.69 9.58 -1.79
CA ALA A 54 13.05 9.74 -0.49
C ALA A 54 11.74 10.54 -0.59
N GLU A 55 11.76 11.67 -1.31
CA GLU A 55 10.57 12.48 -1.57
C GLU A 55 9.50 11.73 -2.38
N ALA A 56 9.90 10.97 -3.39
CA ALA A 56 8.97 10.16 -4.18
C ALA A 56 8.31 9.05 -3.34
N VAL A 57 9.09 8.32 -2.55
CA VAL A 57 8.57 7.31 -1.60
C VAL A 57 7.59 7.93 -0.63
N LYS A 58 7.91 9.10 -0.07
CA LYS A 58 7.02 9.81 0.86
C LYS A 58 5.68 10.17 0.21
N ARG A 59 5.71 10.69 -1.02
CA ARG A 59 4.48 11.05 -1.77
C ARG A 59 3.64 9.83 -2.11
N GLU A 60 4.25 8.76 -2.60
CA GLU A 60 3.53 7.53 -2.94
C GLU A 60 2.92 6.87 -1.71
N ARG A 61 3.63 6.84 -0.57
CA ARG A 61 3.05 6.37 0.70
C ARG A 61 1.90 7.25 1.20
N ALA A 62 2.01 8.57 1.04
CA ALA A 62 0.93 9.48 1.41
C ALA A 62 -0.31 9.27 0.53
N ARG A 63 -0.12 9.05 -0.78
CA ARG A 63 -1.20 8.68 -1.71
C ARG A 63 -1.84 7.36 -1.31
N PHE A 64 -1.06 6.33 -1.08
CA PHE A 64 -1.57 5.03 -0.61
C PHE A 64 -2.40 5.16 0.67
N PHE A 65 -1.97 5.99 1.62
CA PHE A 65 -2.74 6.24 2.84
C PHE A 65 -4.06 6.99 2.55
N ILE A 66 -4.05 7.94 1.62
CA ILE A 66 -5.27 8.65 1.18
C ILE A 66 -6.22 7.66 0.48
N ASP A 67 -5.71 6.83 -0.43
CA ASP A 67 -6.51 5.85 -1.17
C ASP A 67 -7.11 4.81 -0.21
N GLN A 68 -6.33 4.31 0.75
CA GLN A 68 -6.84 3.40 1.78
C GLN A 68 -7.92 4.06 2.65
N ARG A 69 -7.78 5.35 2.96
CA ARG A 69 -8.81 6.09 3.69
C ARG A 69 -10.07 6.23 2.84
N GLN A 70 -9.92 6.55 1.56
CA GLN A 70 -11.02 6.72 0.63
C GLN A 70 -11.79 5.41 0.42
N VAL A 71 -11.09 4.29 0.22
CA VAL A 71 -11.69 2.94 0.16
C VAL A 71 -12.40 2.60 1.46
N ARG A 72 -11.82 2.92 2.61
CA ARG A 72 -12.46 2.70 3.92
C ARG A 72 -13.72 3.54 4.09
N ASP A 73 -13.70 4.79 3.64
CA ASP A 73 -14.85 5.69 3.70
C ASP A 73 -15.97 5.23 2.75
N GLU A 74 -15.63 4.76 1.54
CA GLU A 74 -16.58 4.14 0.60
C GLU A 74 -17.23 2.89 1.20
N VAL A 75 -16.42 1.95 1.71
CA VAL A 75 -16.93 0.74 2.37
C VAL A 75 -17.77 1.09 3.60
N PHE A 76 -17.39 2.12 4.37
CA PHE A 76 -18.20 2.61 5.48
C PHE A 76 -19.57 3.09 5.01
N HIS A 77 -19.61 3.90 3.97
CA HIS A 77 -20.85 4.44 3.41
C HIS A 77 -21.77 3.33 2.88
N ASP A 78 -21.22 2.35 2.16
CA ASP A 78 -21.98 1.22 1.63
C ASP A 78 -22.59 0.37 2.75
N LEU A 79 -21.79 -0.01 3.75
CA LEU A 79 -22.27 -0.82 4.88
C LEU A 79 -23.30 -0.04 5.71
N ARG A 80 -23.09 1.26 5.91
CA ARG A 80 -24.07 2.13 6.58
C ARG A 80 -25.39 2.22 5.81
N ALA A 81 -25.35 2.29 4.49
CA ALA A 81 -26.55 2.29 3.66
C ALA A 81 -27.35 0.99 3.83
N ILE A 82 -26.67 -0.17 3.87
CA ILE A 82 -27.30 -1.48 4.10
C ILE A 82 -28.01 -1.53 5.47
N ILE A 83 -27.38 -1.01 6.52
CA ILE A 83 -27.93 -1.00 7.89
C ILE A 83 -29.22 -0.16 7.96
N HIS A 84 -29.21 1.02 7.36
CA HIS A 84 -30.35 1.94 7.40
C HIS A 84 -31.44 1.65 6.36
N ALA A 85 -31.17 0.79 5.37
CA ALA A 85 -32.15 0.46 4.34
C ALA A 85 -33.38 -0.26 4.93
N PRO A 86 -34.61 0.23 4.67
CA PRO A 86 -35.82 -0.27 5.31
C PRO A 86 -36.20 -1.69 4.87
N HIS A 87 -35.86 -2.08 3.65
CA HIS A 87 -36.23 -3.38 3.06
C HIS A 87 -35.13 -4.46 3.16
N THR A 88 -34.01 -4.16 3.81
CA THR A 88 -32.91 -5.11 4.01
C THR A 88 -33.25 -6.09 5.13
N LYS A 89 -32.99 -7.38 4.93
CA LYS A 89 -33.23 -8.42 5.94
C LYS A 89 -32.38 -8.15 7.18
N ALA A 90 -32.92 -8.44 8.37
CA ALA A 90 -32.21 -8.23 9.64
C ALA A 90 -30.83 -8.92 9.69
N LYS A 91 -30.72 -10.12 9.09
CA LYS A 91 -29.44 -10.85 8.97
C LYS A 91 -28.37 -10.06 8.20
N ASP A 92 -28.76 -9.42 7.11
CA ASP A 92 -27.83 -8.67 6.26
C ASP A 92 -27.42 -7.36 6.94
N LYS A 93 -28.32 -6.74 7.71
CA LYS A 93 -28.00 -5.58 8.55
C LYS A 93 -27.00 -5.93 9.66
N LEU A 94 -27.22 -7.04 10.36
CA LEU A 94 -26.29 -7.54 11.38
C LEU A 94 -24.93 -7.84 10.77
N ARG A 95 -24.89 -8.49 9.60
CA ARG A 95 -23.64 -8.76 8.90
C ARG A 95 -22.91 -7.48 8.48
N ALA A 96 -23.63 -6.47 8.01
CA ALA A 96 -23.04 -5.18 7.67
C ALA A 96 -22.46 -4.46 8.91
N ALA A 97 -23.15 -4.54 10.05
CA ALA A 97 -22.65 -4.01 11.32
C ALA A 97 -21.39 -4.75 11.80
N GLU A 98 -21.35 -6.08 11.70
CA GLU A 98 -20.14 -6.87 12.01
C GLU A 98 -18.95 -6.46 11.13
N LEU A 99 -19.16 -6.29 9.82
CA LEU A 99 -18.12 -5.87 8.89
C LEU A 99 -17.61 -4.46 9.19
N LEU A 100 -18.48 -3.54 9.58
CA LEU A 100 -18.08 -2.21 10.05
C LEU A 100 -17.21 -2.29 11.30
N CYS A 101 -17.60 -3.10 12.28
CA CYS A 101 -16.79 -3.27 13.49
C CYS A 101 -15.41 -3.84 13.17
N LYS A 102 -15.31 -4.81 12.26
CA LYS A 102 -14.00 -5.34 11.78
C LYS A 102 -13.18 -4.27 11.07
N LEU A 103 -13.81 -3.45 10.22
CA LEU A 103 -13.16 -2.36 9.48
C LEU A 103 -12.47 -1.33 10.40
N PHE A 104 -13.04 -1.08 11.58
CA PHE A 104 -12.48 -0.18 12.59
C PHE A 104 -11.70 -0.89 13.71
N GLY A 105 -11.51 -2.21 13.62
CA GLY A 105 -10.78 -2.97 14.64
C GLY A 105 -11.50 -3.06 15.99
N LEU A 106 -12.83 -3.00 15.99
CA LEU A 106 -13.66 -3.14 17.19
C LEU A 106 -14.06 -4.60 17.46
N LEU A 107 -13.88 -5.48 16.47
CA LEU A 107 -14.19 -6.91 16.50
C LEU A 107 -13.16 -7.66 15.65
N ASP A 108 -12.72 -8.83 16.10
CA ASP A 108 -11.81 -9.74 15.40
C ASP A 108 -12.54 -10.63 14.37
#